data_AF-A0A934K7R3-F1
#
_entry.id   AF-A0A934K7R3-F1
#
_cell.length_a   1.000
_cell.length_b   1.000
_cell.length_c   1.000
_cell.angle_alpha   90.00
_cell.angle_beta   90.00
_cell.angle_gamma   90.00
#
_symmetry.space_group_name_H-M   'P 1'
#
loop_
_entity.id
_entity.type
_entity.pdbx_description
1 polymer ?
#
loop_
_entity_poly.entity_id
_entity_poly.type
_entity_poly.pdbx_seq_one_letter_code
_entity_poly.pdbx_strand_id
1 'polypeptide(L)'
;MIDLKTHNRLNGSRFVGAEFGLIVALVATFGIYFGIRGRWLLALIAFGIVSNCVVVLVYAVLSLTGGEPDLGIRALYTDAAARRKVAREHPNLSGETLLLTAAASLPLALTAWTGWELAQRRR
;
A
#
# COMPACT_ATOMS: atom_id res chain seq x y z
N MET A 1 2.59 -0.44 -15.96
CA MET A 1 3.11 -1.14 -14.77
C MET A 1 4.43 -0.50 -14.35
N ILE A 2 4.36 0.38 -13.37
CA ILE A 2 5.50 1.12 -12.83
C ILE A 2 6.36 0.17 -12.01
N ASP A 3 7.66 0.14 -12.26
CA ASP A 3 8.60 -0.66 -11.47
C ASP A 3 8.62 -0.15 -10.01
N LEU A 4 8.78 -1.07 -9.05
CA LEU A 4 8.80 -0.80 -7.60
C LEU A 4 9.80 0.31 -7.23
N LYS A 5 10.92 0.37 -7.96
CA LYS A 5 11.93 1.43 -7.82
C LYS A 5 11.36 2.82 -8.11
N THR A 6 10.63 2.98 -9.20
CA THR A 6 10.04 4.26 -9.59
C THR A 6 8.96 4.71 -8.60
N HIS A 7 8.16 3.77 -8.09
CA HIS A 7 7.16 4.07 -7.07
C HIS A 7 7.79 4.52 -5.74
N ASN A 8 8.84 3.83 -5.27
CA ASN A 8 9.54 4.21 -4.04
C ASN A 8 10.18 5.59 -4.14
N ARG A 9 10.78 5.90 -5.28
CA ARG A 9 11.45 7.18 -5.54
C ARG A 9 10.48 8.36 -5.59
N LEU A 10 9.26 8.14 -6.10
CA LEU A 10 8.20 9.15 -6.15
C LEU A 10 7.56 9.39 -4.78
N ASN A 11 7.33 8.34 -4.00
CA ASN A 11 6.70 8.47 -2.68
C ASN A 11 7.66 8.90 -1.57
N GLY A 12 8.96 8.65 -1.75
CA GLY A 12 9.95 8.80 -0.71
C GLY A 12 10.06 7.48 0.04
N SER A 13 11.23 6.88 -0.03
CA SER A 13 11.53 5.55 0.50
C SER A 13 11.27 5.46 2.02
N ARG A 14 11.37 6.58 2.75
CA ARG A 14 10.99 6.67 4.19
C ARG A 14 9.49 6.56 4.44
N PHE A 15 8.67 7.20 3.60
CA PHE A 15 7.22 7.17 3.73
C PHE A 15 6.69 5.77 3.45
N VAL A 16 7.16 5.17 2.35
CA VAL A 16 6.81 3.79 1.98
C VAL A 16 7.25 2.80 3.06
N GLY A 17 8.47 2.96 3.60
CA GLY A 17 8.95 2.13 4.70
C GLY A 17 8.07 2.23 5.96
N ALA A 18 7.63 3.43 6.34
CA ALA A 18 6.76 3.62 7.50
C ALA A 18 5.35 3.04 7.28
N GLU A 19 4.75 3.28 6.12
CA GLU A 19 3.41 2.80 5.77
C GLU A 19 3.35 1.27 5.74
N PHE A 20 4.26 0.64 4.98
CA PHE A 20 4.30 -0.81 4.88
C PHE A 20 4.78 -1.46 6.19
N GLY A 21 5.65 -0.80 6.95
CA GLY A 21 6.03 -1.23 8.31
C GLY A 21 4.83 -1.32 9.24
N LEU A 22 3.96 -0.30 9.24
CA LEU A 22 2.73 -0.29 10.02
C LEU A 22 1.76 -1.39 9.59
N ILE A 23 1.58 -1.57 8.28
CA ILE A 23 0.72 -2.64 7.72
C ILE A 23 1.25 -4.01 8.14
N VAL A 24 2.56 -4.27 8.02
CA VAL A 24 3.16 -5.53 8.46
C VAL A 24 2.89 -5.78 9.94
N ALA A 25 3.14 -4.80 10.81
CA ALA A 25 2.93 -4.97 12.24
C ALA A 25 1.47 -5.31 12.58
N LEU A 26 0.52 -4.60 11.96
CA LEU A 26 -0.90 -4.76 12.21
C LEU A 26 -1.43 -6.09 11.65
N VAL A 27 -1.12 -6.40 10.39
CA VAL A 27 -1.59 -7.62 9.72
C VAL A 27 -0.91 -8.87 10.29
N ALA A 28 0.37 -8.82 10.67
CA ALA A 28 1.03 -9.93 11.36
C ALA A 28 0.36 -10.26 12.69
N THR A 29 -0.02 -9.24 13.46
CA THR A 29 -0.75 -9.42 14.73
C THR A 29 -2.09 -10.13 14.50
N PHE A 30 -2.84 -9.75 13.46
CA PHE A 30 -4.07 -10.44 13.08
C PHE A 30 -3.83 -11.87 12.58
N GLY A 31 -2.77 -12.09 11.80
CA GLY A 31 -2.40 -13.42 11.32
C GLY A 31 -2.10 -14.39 12.47
N ILE A 32 -1.31 -13.95 13.45
CA ILE A 32 -1.03 -14.70 14.68
C ILE A 32 -2.31 -14.96 15.46
N TYR A 33 -3.13 -13.93 15.67
CA TYR A 33 -4.40 -14.07 16.38
C TYR A 33 -5.34 -15.10 15.73
N PHE A 34 -5.49 -15.06 14.40
CA PHE A 34 -6.33 -16.01 13.67
C PHE A 34 -5.74 -17.42 13.66
N GLY A 35 -4.40 -17.56 13.62
CA GLY A 35 -3.72 -18.84 13.75
C GLY A 35 -4.01 -19.50 15.10
N ILE A 36 -3.89 -18.76 16.19
CA ILE A 36 -4.19 -19.27 17.55
C ILE A 36 -5.66 -19.68 17.68
N ARG A 37 -6.58 -18.96 17.00
CA ARG A 37 -8.02 -19.27 16.99
C ARG A 37 -8.42 -20.39 16.02
N GLY A 38 -7.46 -21.07 15.37
CA GLY A 38 -7.72 -22.15 14.42
C GLY A 38 -8.35 -21.70 13.09
N ARG A 39 -8.36 -20.39 12.80
CA ARG A 39 -8.89 -19.82 11.55
C ARG A 39 -7.77 -19.77 10.49
N TRP A 40 -7.28 -20.94 10.11
CA TRP A 40 -6.07 -21.11 9.29
C TRP A 40 -6.11 -20.37 7.94
N LEU A 41 -7.27 -20.33 7.28
CA LEU A 41 -7.41 -19.61 6.00
C LEU A 41 -7.14 -18.11 6.14
N LEU A 42 -7.65 -17.48 7.21
CA LEU A 42 -7.44 -16.06 7.47
C LEU A 42 -6.01 -15.77 7.92
N ALA A 43 -5.42 -16.68 8.70
CA ALA A 43 -4.01 -16.61 9.05
C ALA A 43 -3.13 -16.65 7.80
N LEU A 44 -3.41 -17.59 6.87
CA LEU A 44 -2.69 -17.73 5.60
C LEU A 44 -2.78 -16.46 4.74
N ILE A 45 -3.98 -15.88 4.61
CA ILE A 45 -4.18 -14.62 3.89
C ILE A 45 -3.37 -13.48 4.53
N ALA A 46 -3.43 -13.35 5.86
CA ALA A 46 -2.67 -12.34 6.58
C ALA A 46 -1.15 -12.50 6.38
N PHE A 47 -0.62 -13.73 6.46
CA PHE A 47 0.79 -14.00 6.19
C PHE A 47 1.19 -13.74 4.73
N GLY A 48 0.30 -14.02 3.77
CA GLY A 48 0.51 -13.66 2.37
C GLY A 48 0.65 -12.16 2.16
N ILE A 49 -0.21 -11.37 2.80
CA ILE A 49 -0.15 -9.90 2.79
C ILE A 49 1.16 -9.42 3.42
N VAL A 50 1.50 -9.92 4.62
CA VAL A 50 2.76 -9.57 5.30
C VAL A 50 3.98 -9.87 4.44
N SER A 51 4.02 -11.05 3.81
CA SER A 51 5.14 -11.45 2.94
C SER A 51 5.31 -10.50 1.76
N ASN A 52 4.20 -10.08 1.15
CA ASN A 52 4.24 -9.07 0.08
C ASN A 52 4.77 -7.73 0.58
N CYS A 53 4.28 -7.25 1.73
CA CYS A 53 4.72 -5.99 2.33
C CYS A 53 6.20 -6.00 2.76
N VAL A 54 6.73 -7.15 3.21
CA VAL A 54 8.15 -7.30 3.56
C VAL A 54 9.03 -7.09 2.33
N VAL A 55 8.65 -7.58 1.15
CA VAL A 55 9.40 -7.33 -0.09
C VAL A 55 9.50 -5.83 -0.37
N VAL A 56 8.38 -5.10 -0.25
CA VAL A 56 8.35 -3.63 -0.44
C VAL A 56 9.27 -2.92 0.56
N LEU A 57 9.24 -3.33 1.83
CA LEU A 57 10.12 -2.82 2.89
C LEU A 57 11.60 -3.05 2.59
N VAL A 58 11.97 -4.25 2.14
CA VAL A 58 13.36 -4.56 1.76
C VAL A 58 13.84 -3.62 0.65
N TYR A 59 13.02 -3.42 -0.38
CA TYR A 59 13.35 -2.46 -1.45
C TYR A 59 13.43 -1.01 -0.95
N ALA A 60 12.57 -0.61 -0.01
CA ALA A 60 12.62 0.72 0.59
C ALA A 60 13.92 0.93 1.40
N VAL A 61 14.33 -0.07 2.19
CA VAL A 61 15.57 -0.03 2.96
C VAL A 61 16.80 0.01 2.04
N LEU A 62 16.83 -0.83 1.00
CA LEU A 62 17.92 -0.84 0.02
C LEU A 62 18.03 0.49 -0.74
N SER A 63 16.90 1.12 -1.05
CA SER A 63 16.86 2.45 -1.67
C SER A 63 17.44 3.53 -0.74
N LEU A 64 17.10 3.47 0.55
CA LEU A 64 17.62 4.40 1.58
C LEU A 64 19.12 4.23 1.82
N THR A 65 19.64 3.01 1.82
CA THR A 65 21.07 2.74 2.01
C THR A 65 21.90 2.98 0.75
N GLY A 66 21.28 2.88 -0.44
CA GLY A 66 21.90 3.15 -1.73
C GLY A 66 22.06 4.62 -2.09
N GLY A 67 21.46 5.55 -1.31
CA GLY A 67 21.58 6.99 -1.54
C GLY A 67 20.85 7.49 -2.79
N GLU A 68 19.85 6.76 -3.29
CA GLU A 68 19.07 7.21 -4.45
C GLU A 68 18.29 8.50 -4.12
N PRO A 69 18.26 9.50 -5.03
CA PRO A 69 17.55 10.75 -4.80
C PRO A 69 16.04 10.51 -4.82
N ASP A 70 15.45 10.48 -3.63
CA ASP A 70 14.01 10.53 -3.37
C ASP A 70 13.46 11.91 -3.79
N LEU A 71 12.43 11.93 -4.64
CA LEU A 71 11.64 13.14 -4.91
C LEU A 71 10.72 13.46 -3.72
N GLY A 72 10.22 12.41 -3.05
CA GLY A 72 9.31 12.49 -1.92
C GLY A 72 7.90 12.94 -2.30
N ILE A 73 6.87 12.34 -1.68
CA ILE A 73 5.45 12.71 -1.86
C ILE A 73 5.25 14.23 -1.79
N ARG A 74 5.93 14.89 -0.85
CA ARG A 74 5.78 16.33 -0.64
C ARG A 74 6.08 17.13 -1.92
N ALA A 75 7.19 16.85 -2.60
CA ALA A 75 7.53 17.53 -3.85
C ALA A 75 6.51 17.25 -4.96
N LEU A 76 5.93 16.05 -4.98
CA LEU A 76 4.87 15.72 -5.93
C LEU A 76 3.57 16.49 -5.69
N TYR A 77 3.29 16.95 -4.47
CA TYR A 77 2.10 17.76 -4.16
C TYR A 77 2.40 19.27 -4.13
N THR A 78 3.65 19.68 -3.85
CA THR A 78 4.01 21.09 -3.72
C THR A 78 4.70 21.68 -4.95
N ASP A 79 5.32 20.87 -5.81
CA ASP A 79 6.05 21.34 -6.99
C ASP A 79 5.35 20.94 -8.30
N ALA A 80 4.78 21.94 -8.98
CA ALA A 80 4.10 21.77 -10.26
C ALA A 80 5.06 21.35 -11.39
N ALA A 81 6.34 21.70 -11.32
CA ALA A 81 7.34 21.29 -12.31
C ALA A 81 7.67 19.80 -12.16
N ALA A 82 7.82 19.32 -10.92
CA ALA A 82 7.98 17.90 -10.62
C ALA A 82 6.78 17.08 -11.10
N ARG A 83 5.54 17.53 -10.84
CA ARG A 83 4.32 16.89 -11.36
C ARG A 83 4.28 16.80 -12.87
N ARG A 84 4.63 17.89 -13.57
CA ARG A 84 4.64 17.91 -15.04
C ARG A 84 5.72 17.00 -15.63
N LYS A 85 6.87 16.89 -14.96
CA LYS A 85 7.94 15.96 -15.38
C LYS A 85 7.46 14.51 -15.25
N VAL A 86 6.88 14.14 -14.11
CA VAL A 86 6.33 12.80 -13.86
C VAL A 86 5.18 12.48 -14.82
N ALA A 87 4.29 13.44 -15.09
CA ALA A 87 3.21 13.27 -16.04
C ALA A 87 3.68 13.05 -17.49
N ARG A 88 4.85 13.60 -17.87
CA ARG A 88 5.47 13.36 -19.19
C ARG A 88 6.19 12.02 -19.25
N GLU A 89 6.90 11.64 -18.19
CA GLU A 89 7.66 10.38 -18.13
C GLU A 89 6.73 9.16 -17.96
N HIS A 90 5.58 9.34 -17.29
CA HIS A 90 4.60 8.29 -17.06
C HIS A 90 3.16 8.80 -17.31
N PRO A 91 2.73 8.91 -18.59
CA PRO A 91 1.43 9.48 -18.94
C PRO A 91 0.23 8.69 -18.41
N ASN A 92 0.40 7.37 -18.21
CA ASN A 92 -0.66 6.50 -17.71
C ASN A 92 -0.66 6.34 -16.18
N LEU A 93 0.29 6.96 -15.47
CA LEU A 93 0.49 6.76 -14.03
C LEU A 93 -0.76 7.06 -13.22
N SER A 94 -1.44 8.16 -13.56
CA SER A 94 -2.68 8.58 -12.89
C SER A 94 -3.82 7.57 -13.09
N GLY A 95 -3.96 7.03 -14.30
CA GLY A 95 -4.97 6.03 -14.63
C GLY A 95 -4.70 4.68 -13.96
N GLU A 96 -3.44 4.21 -14.02
CA GLU A 96 -3.01 2.99 -13.33
C GLU A 96 -3.20 3.11 -11.81
N THR A 97 -2.83 4.25 -11.22
CA THR A 97 -3.00 4.51 -9.78
C THR A 97 -4.48 4.56 -9.39
N LEU A 98 -5.32 5.21 -10.20
CA LEU A 98 -6.77 5.27 -9.95
C LEU A 98 -7.39 3.87 -10.01
N LEU A 99 -7.02 3.07 -11.00
CA LEU A 99 -7.50 1.69 -11.15
C LEU A 99 -7.06 0.83 -9.96
N LEU A 100 -5.79 0.94 -9.56
CA LEU A 100 -5.25 0.20 -8.41
C LEU A 100 -5.95 0.62 -7.10
N THR A 101 -6.17 1.92 -6.92
CA THR A 101 -6.85 2.48 -5.75
C THR A 101 -8.31 2.02 -5.71
N ALA A 102 -9.02 2.06 -6.83
CA ALA A 102 -10.40 1.58 -6.93
C ALA A 102 -10.50 0.08 -6.64
N ALA A 103 -9.62 -0.73 -7.22
CA ALA A 103 -9.56 -2.16 -6.98
C ALA A 103 -9.24 -2.49 -5.50
N ALA A 104 -8.30 -1.77 -4.89
CA ALA A 104 -7.94 -1.94 -3.48
C ALA A 104 -9.04 -1.43 -2.53
N SER A 105 -9.84 -0.46 -2.94
CA SER A 105 -10.96 0.08 -2.15
C SER A 105 -12.21 -0.78 -2.21
N LEU A 106 -12.37 -1.62 -3.24
CA LEU A 106 -13.56 -2.44 -3.45
C LEU A 106 -13.86 -3.40 -2.27
N PRO A 107 -12.88 -4.14 -1.70
CA PRO A 107 -13.12 -4.98 -0.52
C PRO A 107 -13.59 -4.18 0.70
N LEU A 108 -13.07 -2.96 0.90
CA LEU A 108 -13.48 -2.08 2.00
C LEU A 108 -14.92 -1.59 1.78
N ALA A 109 -15.25 -1.16 0.56
CA ALA A 109 -16.59 -0.74 0.20
C ALA A 109 -17.61 -1.87 0.42
N LEU A 110 -17.29 -3.09 -0.01
CA LEU A 110 -18.14 -4.27 0.21
C LEU A 110 -18.29 -4.59 1.70
N THR A 111 -17.20 -4.54 2.47
CA THR A 111 -17.25 -4.78 3.92
C THR A 111 -18.13 -3.74 4.63
N ALA A 112 -17.97 -2.45 4.29
CA ALA A 112 -18.79 -1.37 4.81
C ALA A 112 -20.26 -1.53 4.45
N TRP A 113 -20.56 -1.89 3.20
CA TRP A 113 -21.92 -2.17 2.72
C TRP A 113 -22.56 -3.33 3.51
N THR A 114 -21.85 -4.44 3.64
CA THR A 114 -22.36 -5.61 4.37
C THR A 114 -22.60 -5.29 5.85
N GLY A 115 -21.72 -4.49 6.46
CA GLY A 115 -21.89 -4.01 7.82
C GLY A 115 -23.11 -3.09 7.98
N TRP A 116 -23.35 -2.21 7.00
CA TRP A 116 -24.53 -1.35 6.95
C TRP A 116 -25.82 -2.16 6.85
N GLU A 117 -25.90 -3.14 5.95
CA GLU A 117 -27.07 -4.03 5.83
C GLU A 117 -27.35 -4.76 7.15
N LEU A 118 -26.31 -5.25 7.83
CA LEU A 118 -26.46 -5.92 9.12
C LEU A 118 -26.98 -4.96 10.20
N ALA A 119 -26.53 -3.70 10.20
CA ALA A 119 -26.98 -2.69 11.14
C ALA A 119 -28.45 -2.30 10.92
N GLN A 120 -28.91 -2.24 9.67
CA GLN A 120 -30.32 -1.98 9.35
C GLN A 120 -31.24 -3.13 9.77
N ARG A 121 -30.81 -4.39 9.67
CA ARG A 121 -31.60 -5.55 10.10
C ARG A 121 -31.74 -5.70 11.62
N ARG A 122 -30.92 -4.99 12.40
CA ARG A 122 -30.97 -4.98 13.87
C ARG A 122 -31.80 -3.84 14.45
N ARG A 123 -32.30 -2.93 13.63
CA ARG A 123 -33.30 -1.91 13.99
C ARG A 123 -34.69 -2.41 13.63
#